data_AF-A0A382UTX7-F1
#
_entry.id   AF-A0A382UTX7-F1
#
_cell.length_a   1.000
_cell.length_b   1.000
_cell.length_c   1.000
_cell.angle_alpha   90.00
_cell.angle_beta   90.00
_cell.angle_gamma   90.00
#
_symmetry.space_group_name_H-M   'P 1'
#
loop_
_entity.id
_entity.type
_entity.pdbx_description
1 polymer ?
#
loop_
_entity_poly.entity_id
_entity_poly.type
_entity_poly.pdbx_seq_one_letter_code
_entity_poly.pdbx_strand_id
1 'polypeptide(L)'
;VVIDVSFISLKLIIPASIDVLKPTGDLIALVKPQFEVGKEEVENKGIIKNPLKHLNVLVELNAFMKKQGWPITNITPSPITGQKGNREFLIHCLVKENSPTIEDDHIR
;
A
#
# COMPACT_ATOMS: atom_id res chain seq x y z
N VAL A 1 -6.16 12.60 2.39
CA VAL A 1 -6.12 11.69 3.56
C VAL A 1 -4.74 11.07 3.65
N VAL A 2 -4.20 10.93 4.86
CA VAL A 2 -2.96 10.20 5.12
C VAL A 2 -3.26 9.00 6.00
N ILE A 3 -2.67 7.83 5.70
CA ILE A 3 -2.92 6.58 6.44
C ILE A 3 -1.59 6.01 6.93
N ASP A 4 -1.44 5.93 8.25
CA ASP A 4 -0.39 5.18 8.93
C ASP A 4 -1.03 4.39 10.07
N VAL A 5 -1.26 3.10 9.83
CA VAL A 5 -1.91 2.18 10.78
C VAL A 5 -1.03 0.95 11.00
N SER A 6 -1.28 0.21 12.08
CA SER A 6 -0.56 -1.02 12.41
C SER A 6 -1.54 -2.11 12.81
N PHE A 7 -1.14 -3.38 12.64
CA PHE A 7 -1.94 -4.57 12.98
C PHE A 7 -3.27 -4.71 12.21
N ILE A 8 -3.41 -3.98 11.10
CA ILE A 8 -4.57 -4.03 10.22
C ILE A 8 -4.13 -3.83 8.77
N SER A 9 -4.80 -4.52 7.85
CA SER A 9 -4.58 -4.34 6.41
C SER A 9 -5.21 -3.04 5.92
N LEU A 10 -4.51 -2.33 5.04
CA LEU A 10 -5.03 -1.19 4.31
C LEU A 10 -6.31 -1.52 3.54
N LYS A 11 -6.48 -2.77 3.05
CA LYS A 11 -7.70 -3.21 2.35
C LYS A 11 -8.97 -3.04 3.20
N LEU A 12 -8.85 -3.00 4.54
CA LEU A 12 -9.97 -2.77 5.46
C LEU A 12 -10.20 -1.29 5.78
N ILE A 13 -9.15 -0.47 5.78
CA ILE A 13 -9.22 0.96 6.16
C ILE A 13 -9.55 1.86 4.96
N ILE A 14 -9.06 1.49 3.78
CA ILE A 14 -9.15 2.33 2.59
C ILE A 14 -10.60 2.64 2.16
N PRO A 15 -11.55 1.68 2.13
CA PRO A 15 -12.92 1.99 1.70
C PRO A 15 -13.55 3.14 2.50
N ALA A 16 -13.49 3.07 3.84
CA ALA A 16 -14.00 4.14 4.71
C ALA A 16 -13.21 5.46 4.56
N SER A 17 -11.91 5.38 4.26
CA SER A 17 -11.07 6.55 4.02
C SER A 17 -11.42 7.27 2.72
N ILE A 18 -11.82 6.51 1.69
CA ILE A 18 -12.27 7.04 0.40
C ILE A 18 -13.62 7.74 0.53
N ASP A 19 -14.55 7.19 1.31
CA ASP A 19 -15.91 7.75 1.46
C ASP A 19 -15.92 9.19 2.01
N VAL A 20 -14.90 9.55 2.79
CA VAL A 20 -14.75 10.90 3.36
C VAL A 20 -13.82 11.80 2.54
N LEU A 21 -13.19 11.27 1.50
CA LEU A 21 -12.25 12.00 0.66
C LEU A 21 -13.00 12.70 -0.49
N LYS A 22 -12.67 13.98 -0.75
CA LYS A 22 -13.19 14.67 -1.93
C LYS A 22 -12.67 13.98 -3.21
N PRO A 23 -13.41 13.98 -4.32
CA PRO A 23 -12.94 13.37 -5.58
C PRO A 23 -11.60 13.89 -6.09
N THR A 24 -11.28 15.16 -5.79
CA THR A 24 -10.00 15.80 -6.16
C THR A 24 -8.92 15.67 -5.09
N GLY A 25 -9.17 14.91 -4.03
CA GLY A 25 -8.25 14.75 -2.90
C GLY A 25 -7.16 13.74 -3.18
N ASP A 26 -6.07 13.84 -2.44
CA ASP A 26 -4.98 12.87 -2.46
C ASP A 26 -5.11 11.88 -1.30
N LEU A 27 -4.79 10.61 -1.56
CA LEU A 27 -4.59 9.59 -0.55
C LEU A 27 -3.13 9.17 -0.55
N ILE A 28 -2.47 9.29 0.61
CA ILE A 28 -1.12 8.77 0.82
C ILE A 28 -1.20 7.72 1.93
N ALA A 29 -0.72 6.51 1.67
CA ALA A 29 -0.75 5.44 2.67
C ALA A 29 0.63 4.80 2.82
N LEU A 30 0.99 4.50 4.07
CA LEU A 30 2.16 3.72 4.41
C LEU A 30 1.79 2.22 4.38
N VAL A 31 2.33 1.52 3.40
CA VAL A 31 2.20 0.07 3.23
C VAL A 31 3.24 -0.63 4.09
N LYS A 32 2.75 -1.50 4.98
CA LYS A 32 3.55 -2.27 5.92
C LYS A 32 3.37 -3.76 5.61
N PRO A 33 4.25 -4.38 4.80
CA PRO A 33 4.06 -5.75 4.33
C PRO A 33 3.74 -6.75 5.45
N GLN A 34 4.32 -6.59 6.64
CA GLN A 34 4.09 -7.44 7.80
C GLN A 34 2.65 -7.46 8.33
N PHE A 35 1.80 -6.51 7.93
CA PHE A 35 0.37 -6.46 8.26
C PHE A 35 -0.55 -6.76 7.07
N GLU A 36 0.03 -6.94 5.88
CA GLU A 36 -0.70 -7.23 4.64
C GLU A 36 -0.60 -8.70 4.23
N VAL A 37 0.51 -9.37 4.56
CA VAL A 37 0.68 -10.81 4.31
C VAL A 37 -0.11 -11.66 5.32
N GLY A 38 -0.47 -12.88 4.91
CA GLY A 38 -1.11 -13.87 5.79
C GLY A 38 -0.24 -14.20 7.02
N LYS A 39 -0.86 -14.62 8.13
CA LYS A 39 -0.16 -14.89 9.40
C LYS A 39 0.94 -15.94 9.25
N GLU A 40 0.69 -16.94 8.39
CA GLU A 40 1.60 -18.02 8.01
C GLU A 40 2.81 -17.56 7.22
N GLU A 41 2.75 -16.39 6.58
CA GLU A 41 3.84 -15.84 5.78
C GLU A 41 4.78 -14.93 6.59
N VAL A 42 4.45 -14.65 7.85
CA VAL A 42 5.28 -13.83 8.72
C VAL A 42 6.41 -14.68 9.28
N GLU A 43 7.65 -14.38 8.90
CA GLU A 43 8.83 -15.10 9.39
C GLU A 43 9.05 -14.90 10.90
N ASN A 44 9.87 -15.77 11.51
CA ASN A 44 10.26 -15.68 12.91
C ASN A 44 10.69 -14.24 13.27
N LYS A 45 10.03 -13.69 14.30
CA LYS A 45 10.16 -12.32 14.85
C LYS A 45 9.32 -11.22 14.17
N GLY A 46 8.53 -11.50 13.13
CA GLY A 46 7.63 -10.50 12.56
C GLY A 46 8.27 -9.57 11.54
N ILE A 47 9.32 -10.03 10.85
CA ILE A 47 10.05 -9.27 9.83
C ILE A 47 9.80 -9.93 8.47
N ILE A 48 9.41 -9.17 7.45
CA ILE A 48 9.30 -9.67 6.08
C ILE A 48 10.59 -9.31 5.34
N LYS A 49 11.48 -10.29 5.15
CA LYS A 49 12.75 -10.08 4.46
C LYS A 49 12.68 -10.37 2.97
N ASN A 50 11.83 -11.30 2.56
CA ASN A 50 11.72 -11.71 1.17
C ASN A 50 11.16 -10.55 0.30
N PRO A 51 11.94 -10.00 -0.65
CA PRO A 51 11.49 -8.93 -1.53
C PRO A 51 10.28 -9.31 -2.38
N LEU A 52 10.12 -10.60 -2.72
CA LEU A 52 8.95 -11.08 -3.47
C LEU A 52 7.65 -10.90 -2.68
N LYS A 53 7.70 -11.02 -1.35
CA LYS A 53 6.52 -10.75 -0.50
C LYS A 53 6.17 -9.26 -0.50
N HIS A 54 7.17 -8.37 -0.50
CA HIS A 54 6.92 -6.94 -0.63
C HIS A 54 6.26 -6.62 -1.96
N LEU A 55 6.79 -7.17 -3.06
CA LEU A 55 6.24 -7.00 -4.39
C LEU A 55 4.80 -7.51 -4.49
N ASN A 56 4.53 -8.72 -4.00
CA ASN A 56 3.18 -9.30 -4.03
C ASN A 56 2.17 -8.42 -3.28
N VAL A 57 2.53 -7.91 -2.09
CA VAL A 57 1.68 -6.97 -1.34
C VAL A 57 1.36 -5.72 -2.16
N LEU A 58 2.36 -5.13 -2.82
CA LEU A 58 2.17 -3.92 -3.62
C LEU A 58 1.31 -4.18 -4.87
N VAL A 59 1.51 -5.31 -5.56
CA VAL A 59 0.71 -5.71 -6.73
C VAL A 59 -0.74 -5.97 -6.33
N GLU A 60 -0.97 -6.72 -5.26
CA GLU A 60 -2.31 -6.96 -4.76
C GLU A 60 -3.01 -5.68 -4.33
N LEU A 61 -2.28 -4.76 -3.67
CA LEU A 61 -2.83 -3.48 -3.26
C LEU A 61 -3.14 -2.61 -4.49
N ASN A 62 -2.29 -2.60 -5.52
CA ASN A 62 -2.58 -1.90 -6.78
C ASN A 62 -3.86 -2.42 -7.44
N ALA A 63 -4.02 -3.74 -7.52
CA ALA A 63 -5.22 -4.36 -8.07
C ALA A 63 -6.47 -4.04 -7.23
N PHE A 64 -6.35 -4.03 -5.90
CA PHE A 64 -7.42 -3.62 -4.99
C PHE A 64 -7.81 -2.15 -5.21
N MET A 65 -6.83 -1.25 -5.24
CA MET A 65 -7.01 0.19 -5.42
C MET A 65 -7.67 0.54 -6.74
N LYS A 66 -7.27 -0.13 -7.83
CA LYS A 66 -7.94 -0.02 -9.14
C LYS A 66 -9.43 -0.39 -9.06
N LYS A 67 -9.79 -1.46 -8.33
CA LYS A 67 -11.20 -1.86 -8.13
C LYS A 67 -11.99 -0.86 -7.30
N GLN A 68 -11.34 -0.10 -6.42
CA GLN A 68 -11.97 0.99 -5.67
C GLN A 68 -12.12 2.28 -6.49
N GLY A 69 -11.60 2.33 -7.72
CA GLY A 69 -11.60 3.55 -8.55
C GLY A 69 -10.56 4.60 -8.11
N TRP A 70 -9.63 4.22 -7.23
CA TRP A 70 -8.57 5.09 -6.70
C TRP A 70 -7.21 4.51 -7.03
N PRO A 71 -6.77 4.56 -8.30
CA PRO A 71 -5.53 3.91 -8.70
C PRO A 71 -4.30 4.48 -7.97
N ILE A 72 -3.29 3.61 -7.79
CA ILE A 72 -1.97 4.05 -7.33
C ILE A 72 -1.25 4.73 -8.50
N THR A 73 -0.80 5.96 -8.29
CA THR A 73 -0.06 6.75 -9.28
C THR A 73 1.44 6.79 -8.98
N ASN A 74 1.83 6.74 -7.71
CA ASN A 74 3.24 6.71 -7.29
C ASN A 74 3.45 5.70 -6.16
N ILE A 75 4.63 5.06 -6.18
CA ILE A 75 5.13 4.20 -5.11
C ILE A 75 6.58 4.59 -4.84
N THR A 76 6.97 4.62 -3.57
CA THR A 76 8.37 4.77 -3.18
C THR A 76 8.65 4.01 -1.89
N PRO A 77 9.87 3.49 -1.66
CA PRO A 77 10.26 3.02 -0.33
C PRO A 77 10.14 4.14 0.71
N SER A 78 9.71 3.79 1.91
CA SER A 78 9.81 4.69 3.06
C SER A 78 11.28 5.05 3.31
N PRO A 79 11.59 6.32 3.65
CA PRO A 79 12.96 6.73 3.96
C PRO A 79 13.48 6.12 5.27
N ILE A 80 12.58 5.60 6.10
CA ILE A 80 12.90 4.93 7.37
C ILE A 80 12.31 3.52 7.38
N THR A 81 12.97 2.63 8.12
CA THR A 81 12.44 1.28 8.36
C THR A 81 11.43 1.28 9.49
N GLY A 82 10.45 0.39 9.37
CA GLY A 82 9.43 0.17 10.39
C GLY A 82 9.95 -0.65 11.56
N GLN A 83 9.01 -1.09 12.41
CA GLN A 83 9.34 -1.90 13.58
C GLN A 83 10.16 -3.14 13.21
N LYS A 84 11.20 -3.40 14.00
CA LYS A 84 12.14 -4.51 13.82
C LYS A 84 12.88 -4.50 12.46
N GLY A 85 12.94 -3.33 11.81
CA GLY A 85 13.62 -3.16 10.53
C GLY A 85 12.81 -3.60 9.31
N ASN A 86 11.48 -3.72 9.42
CA ASN A 86 10.63 -3.99 8.27
C ASN A 86 10.78 -2.89 7.22
N ARG A 87 10.88 -3.30 5.96
CA ARG A 87 10.84 -2.35 4.84
C ARG A 87 9.39 -1.97 4.57
N GLU A 88 9.12 -0.67 4.54
CA GLU A 88 7.80 -0.10 4.33
C GLU A 88 7.82 0.77 3.07
N PHE A 89 6.65 1.06 2.53
CA PHE A 89 6.50 1.76 1.25
C PHE A 89 5.42 2.82 1.36
N LEU A 90 5.60 3.95 0.70
CA LEU A 90 4.56 4.95 0.54
C LEU A 90 3.89 4.75 -0.82
N ILE A 91 2.56 4.73 -0.81
CA ILE A 91 1.74 4.78 -2.01
C ILE A 91 0.99 6.11 -2.07
N HIS A 92 0.82 6.65 -3.27
CA HIS A 92 0.03 7.86 -3.54
C HIS A 92 -1.04 7.51 -4.56
N CYS A 93 -2.28 7.87 -4.24
CA CYS A 93 -3.46 7.62 -5.05
C CYS A 93 -4.24 8.91 -5.23
N LEU A 94 -4.72 9.14 -6.44
CA LEU A 94 -5.55 10.29 -6.80
C LEU A 94 -6.41 9.91 -8.01
N VAL A 95 -7.56 10.58 -8.13
CA VAL A 95 -8.45 10.42 -9.28
C VAL A 95 -8.38 11.69 -10.13
N LYS A 96 -7.61 11.67 -11.21
CA LYS A 96 -7.70 12.67 -12.30
C LYS A 96 -7.98 11.97 -13.63
N GLU A 97 -8.71 12.63 -14.51
CA GLU A 97 -8.78 12.25 -15.92
C GLU A 97 -7.35 12.09 -16.47
N ASN A 98 -7.09 10.94 -17.11
CA ASN A 98 -5.79 10.57 -17.67
C ASN A 98 -4.63 10.47 -16.66
N SER A 99 -4.92 10.23 -15.37
CA SER A 99 -3.83 9.94 -14.41
C SER A 99 -3.06 8.70 -14.86
N PRO A 100 -1.73 8.76 -14.97
CA PRO A 100 -0.94 7.57 -15.22
C PRO A 100 -1.12 6.61 -14.06
N THR A 101 -1.77 5.49 -14.33
CA THR A 101 -1.82 4.33 -13.43
C THR A 101 -0.47 3.65 -13.46
N ILE A 102 0.05 3.27 -12.29
CA ILE A 102 1.19 2.36 -12.26
C ILE A 102 0.74 0.99 -12.79
N GLU A 103 1.38 0.56 -13.87
CA GLU A 103 1.31 -0.83 -14.33
C GLU A 103 2.16 -1.71 -13.42
N ASP A 104 1.75 -2.97 -13.27
CA ASP A 104 2.41 -3.89 -12.31
C ASP A 104 3.90 -4.10 -12.66
N ASP A 105 4.28 -3.94 -13.92
CA ASP A 105 5.68 -4.00 -14.38
C ASP A 105 6.55 -2.85 -13.83
N HIS A 106 5.96 -1.71 -13.46
CA HIS A 106 6.66 -0.60 -12.80
C HIS A 106 6.76 -0.76 -11.28
N ILE A 107 6.10 -1.78 -10.71
CA ILE A 107 6.21 -2.14 -9.29
C ILE A 107 7.38 -3.12 -9.07
N ARG A 108 7.84 -3.81 -10.14
CA ARG A 108 8.89 -4.83 -10.11
C ARG A 108 10.30 -4.27 -9.94
#